data_AF-A0A7X7QQ70-F1
#
_entry.id   AF-A0A7X7QQ70-F1
#
_cell.length_a   1.000
_cell.length_b   1.000
_cell.length_c   1.000
_cell.angle_alpha   90.00
_cell.angle_beta   90.00
_cell.angle_gamma   90.00
#
_symmetry.space_group_name_H-M   'P 1'
#
loop_
_entity.id
_entity.type
_entity.pdbx_description
1 polymer ?
#
loop_
_entity_poly.entity_id
_entity_poly.type
_entity_poly.pdbx_seq_one_letter_code
_entity_poly.pdbx_strand_id
1 'polypeptide(L)'
;MKSSVYVLFTMDVEPVSSGQGVSGPSTLEAGAQAVRDYAALLGRHGFRSTFFVHPEVAQEQAGLFRELALEGHALGLHLHPVKHGRPPSPVELGGLTADRQRAVLKRAMDEYAAGLGAPPRFFRPGCFSANDETFRVLTDLGFTGGSVSIPGRIWPARYCV
;
A
#
# COMPACT_ATOMS: atom_id res chain seq x y z
N MET A 1 -13.29 10.56 32.42
CA MET A 1 -13.26 10.85 30.97
C MET A 1 -13.82 9.64 30.23
N LYS A 2 -14.79 9.80 29.32
CA LYS A 2 -15.13 8.72 28.38
C LYS A 2 -14.02 8.68 27.34
N SER A 3 -13.31 7.56 27.25
CA SER A 3 -12.30 7.37 26.22
C SER A 3 -12.97 7.01 24.90
N SER A 4 -12.68 7.76 23.84
CA SER A 4 -13.09 7.41 22.48
C SER A 4 -12.14 6.35 21.92
N VAL A 5 -12.69 5.29 21.34
CA VAL A 5 -11.92 4.29 20.59
C VAL A 5 -12.16 4.54 19.10
N TYR A 6 -11.08 4.75 18.35
CA TYR A 6 -11.12 4.89 16.90
C TYR A 6 -10.76 3.56 16.25
N VAL A 7 -11.58 3.13 15.30
CA VAL A 7 -11.37 1.87 14.55
C VAL A 7 -11.17 2.21 13.09
N LEU A 8 -10.11 1.67 12.49
CA LEU A 8 -9.81 1.81 11.06
C LEU A 8 -9.80 0.45 10.40
N PHE A 9 -10.45 0.37 9.25
CA PHE A 9 -10.40 -0.79 8.36
C PHE A 9 -9.48 -0.46 7.20
N THR A 10 -8.51 -1.32 6.93
CA THR A 10 -7.54 -1.11 5.86
C THR A 10 -7.25 -2.41 5.15
N MET A 11 -6.94 -2.34 3.85
CA MET A 11 -6.60 -3.49 3.03
C MET A 11 -5.37 -3.19 2.18
N ASP A 12 -4.43 -4.14 2.15
CA ASP A 12 -3.30 -4.11 1.23
C ASP A 12 -3.76 -4.76 -0.07
N VAL A 13 -3.79 -3.98 -1.14
CA VAL A 13 -4.24 -4.41 -2.46
C VAL A 13 -3.00 -4.75 -3.29
N GLU A 14 -2.69 -6.03 -3.28
CA GLU A 14 -1.52 -6.62 -3.92
C GLU A 14 -1.80 -6.95 -5.40
N PRO A 15 -0.77 -6.91 -6.27
CA PRO A 15 -0.89 -7.41 -7.64
C PRO A 15 -1.09 -8.93 -7.66
N VAL A 16 -1.49 -9.46 -8.82
CA VAL A 16 -1.66 -10.91 -9.00
C VAL A 16 -0.40 -11.65 -8.58
N SER A 17 -0.58 -12.72 -7.81
CA SER A 17 0.55 -13.53 -7.34
C SER A 17 1.33 -14.12 -8.53
N SER A 18 2.63 -13.87 -8.57
CA SER A 18 3.52 -14.34 -9.63
C SER A 18 4.16 -15.70 -9.35
N GLY A 19 3.72 -16.44 -8.33
CA GLY A 19 4.24 -17.78 -8.00
C GLY A 19 4.36 -18.08 -6.50
N GLN A 20 5.09 -19.16 -6.18
CA GLN A 20 5.20 -19.67 -4.82
C GLN A 20 5.87 -18.67 -3.86
N GLY A 21 5.21 -18.39 -2.73
CA GLY A 21 5.74 -17.53 -1.67
C GLY A 21 5.46 -16.02 -1.83
N VAL A 22 4.74 -15.61 -2.88
CA VAL A 22 4.34 -14.22 -3.13
C VAL A 22 2.84 -14.05 -2.84
N SER A 23 2.49 -13.24 -1.84
CA SER A 23 1.11 -12.88 -1.52
C SER A 23 0.48 -12.09 -2.67
N GLY A 24 -0.81 -12.33 -2.92
CA GLY A 24 -1.62 -11.65 -3.93
C GLY A 24 -2.82 -12.50 -4.34
N PRO A 25 -3.83 -11.92 -5.01
CA PRO A 25 -4.93 -12.68 -5.59
C PRO A 25 -4.44 -13.59 -6.73
N SER A 26 -5.23 -14.62 -7.05
CA SER A 26 -4.93 -15.55 -8.16
C SER A 26 -5.16 -14.94 -9.54
N THR A 27 -6.10 -13.99 -9.66
CA THR A 27 -6.36 -13.22 -10.88
C THR A 27 -6.74 -11.78 -10.52
N LEU A 28 -6.73 -10.89 -11.50
CA LEU A 28 -7.17 -9.50 -11.30
C LEU A 28 -8.64 -9.44 -10.89
N GLU A 29 -9.49 -10.26 -11.50
CA GLU A 29 -10.92 -10.34 -11.22
C GLU A 29 -11.16 -10.81 -9.78
N ALA A 30 -10.42 -11.82 -9.32
CA ALA A 30 -10.49 -12.29 -7.95
C ALA A 30 -10.08 -11.20 -6.95
N GLY A 31 -9.03 -10.42 -7.27
CA GLY A 31 -8.62 -9.26 -6.48
C GLY A 31 -9.69 -8.17 -6.41
N ALA A 32 -10.25 -7.78 -7.57
CA ALA A 32 -11.33 -6.80 -7.65
C ALA A 32 -12.57 -7.24 -6.88
N GLN A 33 -12.96 -8.52 -7.01
CA GLN A 33 -14.11 -9.06 -6.30
C GLN A 33 -13.89 -9.00 -4.78
N ALA A 34 -12.72 -9.39 -4.29
CA ALA A 34 -12.39 -9.31 -2.87
C ALA A 34 -12.46 -7.87 -2.34
N VAL A 35 -11.96 -6.89 -3.10
CA VAL A 35 -12.06 -5.46 -2.76
C VAL A 35 -13.51 -5.00 -2.69
N ARG A 36 -14.35 -5.36 -3.67
CA ARG A 36 -15.78 -5.00 -3.70
C ARG A 36 -16.53 -5.63 -2.54
N ASP A 37 -16.29 -6.91 -2.26
CA ASP A 37 -16.94 -7.62 -1.15
C ASP A 37 -16.54 -7.03 0.21
N TYR A 38 -15.26 -6.67 0.38
CA TYR A 38 -14.77 -6.01 1.57
C TYR A 38 -15.40 -4.63 1.78
N ALA A 39 -15.46 -3.80 0.73
CA ALA A 39 -16.10 -2.49 0.77
C ALA A 39 -17.61 -2.61 1.08
N ALA A 40 -18.31 -3.53 0.42
CA ALA A 40 -19.74 -3.75 0.62
C ALA A 40 -20.06 -4.25 2.04
N LEU A 41 -19.25 -5.17 2.58
CA LEU A 41 -19.40 -5.65 3.95
C LEU A 41 -19.26 -4.51 4.97
N LEU A 42 -18.20 -3.70 4.85
CA LEU A 42 -18.00 -2.55 5.74
C LEU A 42 -19.10 -1.50 5.60
N GLY A 43 -19.55 -1.25 4.37
CA GLY A 43 -20.64 -0.32 4.08
C GLY A 43 -21.95 -0.71 4.77
N ARG A 44 -22.28 -2.01 4.86
CA ARG A 44 -23.45 -2.50 5.62
C ARG A 44 -23.40 -2.16 7.11
N HIS A 45 -22.20 -1.91 7.64
CA HIS A 45 -21.97 -1.54 9.03
C HIS A 45 -21.64 -0.04 9.21
N GLY A 46 -21.79 0.77 8.15
CA GLY A 46 -21.52 2.21 8.19
C GLY A 46 -20.04 2.58 8.21
N PHE A 47 -19.14 1.66 7.85
CA PHE A 47 -17.71 1.91 7.81
C PHE A 47 -17.19 2.15 6.39
N ARG A 48 -16.11 2.93 6.30
CA ARG A 48 -15.27 3.08 5.11
C ARG A 48 -13.90 2.46 5.37
N SER A 49 -13.21 2.15 4.29
CA SER A 49 -11.88 1.54 4.30
C SER A 49 -10.82 2.49 3.74
N THR A 50 -9.57 2.27 4.13
CA THR A 50 -8.40 2.73 3.38
C THR A 50 -7.81 1.58 2.57
N PHE A 51 -7.79 1.71 1.25
CA PHE A 51 -7.14 0.75 0.36
C PHE A 51 -5.72 1.22 0.05
N PHE A 52 -4.71 0.46 0.47
CA PHE A 52 -3.34 0.69 0.07
C PHE A 52 -3.08 -0.07 -1.23
N VAL A 53 -3.03 0.65 -2.35
CA VAL A 53 -3.03 0.08 -3.70
C VAL A 53 -1.61 0.02 -4.26
N HIS A 54 -1.21 -1.15 -4.75
CA HIS A 54 0.05 -1.32 -5.46
C HIS A 54 0.03 -0.56 -6.80
N PRO A 55 1.15 0.05 -7.26
CA PRO A 55 1.18 0.83 -8.51
C PRO A 55 0.62 0.10 -9.74
N GLU A 56 0.91 -1.19 -9.89
CA GLU A 56 0.42 -2.00 -11.00
C GLU A 56 -1.11 -2.12 -10.97
N VAL A 57 -1.69 -2.37 -9.79
CA VAL A 57 -3.14 -2.45 -9.61
C VAL A 57 -3.80 -1.08 -9.81
N ALA A 58 -3.12 0.01 -9.40
CA ALA A 58 -3.58 1.38 -9.63
C ALA A 58 -3.73 1.70 -11.13
N GLN A 59 -2.93 1.06 -11.99
CA GLN A 59 -3.03 1.15 -13.45
C GLN A 59 -4.14 0.23 -13.99
N GLU A 60 -4.08 -1.06 -13.66
CA GLU A 60 -4.93 -2.10 -14.24
C GLU A 60 -6.40 -1.99 -13.79
N GLN A 61 -6.63 -1.46 -12.59
CA GLN A 61 -7.96 -1.39 -11.96
C GLN A 61 -8.32 0.05 -11.54
N ALA A 62 -7.78 1.05 -12.23
CA ALA A 62 -8.00 2.47 -11.96
C ALA A 62 -9.49 2.83 -11.76
N GLY A 63 -10.38 2.31 -12.60
CA GLY A 63 -11.83 2.57 -12.54
C GLY A 63 -12.43 2.18 -11.18
N LEU A 64 -12.14 0.98 -10.71
CA LEU A 64 -12.62 0.47 -9.42
C LEU A 64 -12.20 1.38 -8.26
N PHE A 65 -10.92 1.75 -8.20
CA PHE A 65 -10.43 2.55 -7.07
C PHE A 65 -10.88 4.01 -7.14
N ARG A 66 -11.05 4.57 -8.35
CA ARG A 66 -11.66 5.90 -8.52
C ARG A 66 -13.13 5.90 -8.07
N GLU A 67 -13.90 4.85 -8.39
CA GLU A 67 -15.28 4.66 -7.89
C GLU A 67 -15.30 4.61 -6.35
N LEU A 68 -14.47 3.76 -5.74
CA LEU A 68 -14.39 3.64 -4.28
C LEU A 68 -14.01 4.97 -3.60
N ALA A 69 -13.12 5.76 -4.21
CA ALA A 69 -12.77 7.08 -3.71
C ALA A 69 -13.98 8.04 -3.73
N LEU A 70 -14.79 8.03 -4.79
CA LEU A 70 -16.03 8.81 -4.88
C LEU A 70 -17.06 8.38 -3.83
N GLU A 71 -17.07 7.10 -3.45
CA GLU A 71 -17.89 6.56 -2.36
C GLU A 71 -17.37 6.93 -0.96
N GLY A 72 -16.22 7.60 -0.86
CA GLY A 72 -15.64 8.08 0.40
C GLY A 72 -14.65 7.11 1.05
N HIS A 73 -14.18 6.08 0.33
CA HIS A 73 -13.03 5.30 0.76
C HIS A 73 -11.74 6.11 0.58
N ALA A 74 -10.76 5.89 1.45
CA ALA A 74 -9.43 6.47 1.30
C ALA A 74 -8.55 5.56 0.46
N LEU A 75 -7.64 6.15 -0.31
CA LEU A 75 -6.63 5.42 -1.08
C LEU A 75 -5.22 5.83 -0.60
N GLY A 76 -4.34 4.84 -0.48
CA GLY A 76 -2.92 5.01 -0.17
C GLY A 76 -2.06 4.18 -1.10
N LEU A 77 -0.75 4.45 -1.13
CA LEU A 77 0.21 3.65 -1.88
C LEU A 77 0.65 2.45 -1.05
N HIS A 78 0.56 1.25 -1.63
CA HIS A 78 1.23 0.06 -1.13
C HIS A 78 2.44 -0.26 -2.01
N LEU A 79 3.57 -0.66 -1.43
CA LEU A 79 4.73 -1.00 -2.24
C LEU A 79 5.56 -2.12 -1.63
N HIS A 80 5.77 -3.17 -2.42
CA HIS A 80 6.83 -4.15 -2.22
C HIS A 80 7.93 -3.90 -3.26
N PRO A 81 9.09 -3.29 -2.90
CA PRO A 81 10.17 -3.07 -3.86
C PRO A 81 10.68 -4.36 -4.52
N VAL A 82 10.54 -5.50 -3.85
CA VAL A 82 10.90 -6.82 -4.38
C VAL A 82 9.94 -7.36 -5.44
N LYS A 83 8.73 -6.79 -5.54
CA LYS A 83 7.71 -7.12 -6.54
C LYS A 83 7.55 -6.03 -7.61
N HIS A 84 8.11 -4.84 -7.36
CA HIS A 84 7.90 -3.66 -8.18
C HIS A 84 9.14 -3.28 -9.00
N GLY A 85 8.90 -2.93 -10.26
CA GLY A 85 9.95 -2.51 -11.19
C GLY A 85 10.66 -3.66 -11.90
N ARG A 86 11.37 -3.31 -12.98
CA ARG A 86 12.15 -4.25 -13.80
C ARG A 86 13.56 -3.69 -14.02
N PRO A 87 14.61 -4.32 -13.45
CA PRO A 87 14.55 -5.42 -12.48
C PRO A 87 13.97 -4.96 -11.12
N PRO A 88 13.38 -5.88 -10.32
CA PRO A 88 12.92 -5.57 -8.98
C PRO A 88 14.10 -5.37 -8.01
N SER A 89 13.82 -4.76 -6.86
CA SER A 89 14.79 -4.63 -5.77
C SER A 89 15.15 -6.01 -5.18
N PRO A 90 16.39 -6.25 -4.75
CA PRO A 90 16.75 -7.49 -4.05
C PRO A 90 16.20 -7.55 -2.61
N VAL A 91 15.77 -6.41 -2.05
CA VAL A 91 15.36 -6.27 -0.64
C VAL A 91 14.10 -5.41 -0.52
N GLU A 92 13.36 -5.60 0.58
CA GLU A 92 12.24 -4.75 0.95
C GLU A 92 12.70 -3.34 1.34
N LEU A 93 11.75 -2.41 1.51
CA LEU A 93 12.04 -0.98 1.66
C LEU A 93 13.02 -0.66 2.80
N GLY A 94 12.89 -1.32 3.96
CA GLY A 94 13.78 -1.12 5.11
C GLY A 94 15.23 -1.57 4.88
N GLY A 95 15.48 -2.39 3.85
CA GLY A 95 16.82 -2.79 3.43
C GLY A 95 17.50 -1.82 2.47
N LEU A 96 16.76 -0.81 1.97
CA LEU A 96 17.27 0.16 1.02
C LEU A 96 17.88 1.38 1.71
N THR A 97 18.88 1.97 1.07
CA THR A 97 19.39 3.31 1.44
C THR A 97 18.33 4.37 1.19
N ALA A 98 18.42 5.52 1.88
CA ALA A 98 17.47 6.62 1.74
C ALA A 98 17.27 7.06 0.28
N ASP A 99 18.34 7.17 -0.51
CA ASP A 99 18.25 7.58 -1.92
C ASP A 99 17.58 6.54 -2.81
N ARG A 100 17.81 5.25 -2.53
CA ARG A 100 17.10 4.17 -3.20
C ARG A 100 15.62 4.16 -2.81
N GLN A 101 15.29 4.34 -1.53
CA GLN A 101 13.90 4.49 -1.09
C GLN A 101 13.21 5.65 -1.82
N ARG A 102 13.85 6.83 -1.91
CA ARG A 102 13.33 7.97 -2.69
C ARG A 102 13.06 7.62 -4.14
N ALA A 103 14.01 6.96 -4.80
CA ALA A 103 13.89 6.61 -6.21
C ALA A 103 12.73 5.63 -6.46
N VAL A 104 12.61 4.55 -5.67
CA VAL A 104 11.52 3.58 -5.86
C VAL A 104 10.16 4.18 -5.53
N LEU A 105 10.09 4.99 -4.46
CA LEU A 105 8.84 5.63 -4.04
C LEU A 105 8.37 6.67 -5.05
N LYS A 106 9.26 7.54 -5.56
CA LYS A 106 8.89 8.52 -6.60
C LYS A 106 8.32 7.84 -7.82
N ARG A 107 8.98 6.80 -8.31
CA ARG A 107 8.48 6.02 -9.44
C ARG A 107 7.10 5.41 -9.15
N ALA A 108 6.94 4.78 -7.99
CA ALA A 108 5.67 4.20 -7.58
C ALA A 108 4.56 5.26 -7.43
N MET A 109 4.89 6.46 -6.94
CA MET A 109 3.96 7.59 -6.86
C MET A 109 3.54 8.10 -8.24
N ASP A 110 4.47 8.19 -9.20
CA ASP A 110 4.17 8.62 -10.57
C ASP A 110 3.24 7.62 -11.26
N GLU A 111 3.53 6.32 -11.14
CA GLU A 111 2.68 5.25 -11.66
C GLU A 111 1.31 5.24 -10.95
N TYR A 112 1.27 5.40 -9.63
CA TYR A 112 0.00 5.52 -8.90
C TYR A 112 -0.81 6.73 -9.37
N ALA A 113 -0.19 7.89 -9.54
CA ALA A 113 -0.84 9.13 -9.93
C ALA A 113 -1.36 9.07 -11.36
N ALA A 114 -0.60 8.47 -12.29
CA ALA A 114 -1.07 8.22 -13.65
C ALA A 114 -2.34 7.35 -13.66
N GLY A 115 -2.43 6.38 -12.74
CA GLY A 115 -3.55 5.44 -12.64
C GLY A 115 -4.77 6.05 -11.94
N LEU A 116 -4.57 6.79 -10.85
CA LEU A 116 -5.67 7.23 -9.98
C LEU A 116 -5.95 8.73 -10.07
N GLY A 117 -5.18 9.47 -10.88
CA GLY A 117 -5.40 10.89 -11.18
C GLY A 117 -4.87 11.85 -10.11
N ALA A 118 -4.31 11.35 -9.01
CA ALA A 118 -3.73 12.15 -7.94
C ALA A 118 -2.58 11.39 -7.24
N PRO A 119 -1.57 12.11 -6.72
CA PRO A 119 -0.51 11.49 -5.94
C PRO A 119 -1.04 10.91 -4.62
N PRO A 120 -0.44 9.82 -4.11
CA PRO A 120 -0.86 9.21 -2.86
C PRO A 120 -0.48 10.10 -1.66
N ARG A 121 -1.35 10.14 -0.65
CA ARG A 121 -1.11 10.85 0.62
C ARG A 121 -0.74 9.95 1.79
N PHE A 122 -1.07 8.66 1.67
CA PHE A 122 -0.82 7.63 2.67
C PHE A 122 0.07 6.55 2.09
N PHE A 123 0.90 5.93 2.94
CA PHE A 123 1.81 4.87 2.53
C PHE A 123 1.80 3.66 3.46
N ARG A 124 1.98 2.47 2.89
CA ARG A 124 2.27 1.24 3.62
C ARG A 124 3.31 0.40 2.85
N PRO A 125 4.49 0.15 3.43
CA PRO A 125 5.46 -0.73 2.81
C PRO A 125 5.03 -2.20 2.96
N GLY A 126 5.47 -2.99 2.00
CA GLY A 126 5.42 -4.43 2.07
C GLY A 126 6.08 -4.97 3.34
N CYS A 127 5.46 -5.98 3.93
CA CYS A 127 5.90 -6.62 5.18
C CYS A 127 6.01 -5.68 6.40
N PHE A 128 5.63 -4.40 6.30
CA PHE A 128 5.97 -3.36 7.28
C PHE A 128 7.49 -3.14 7.42
N SER A 129 8.22 -3.33 6.32
CA SER A 129 9.66 -3.16 6.23
C SER A 129 10.02 -1.68 6.13
N ALA A 130 10.67 -1.15 7.16
CA ALA A 130 11.09 0.24 7.25
C ALA A 130 12.35 0.35 8.10
N ASN A 131 13.11 1.44 7.91
CA ASN A 131 14.22 1.83 8.76
C ASN A 131 14.10 3.31 9.16
N ASP A 132 15.04 3.83 9.96
CA ASP A 132 14.99 5.21 10.45
C ASP A 132 14.89 6.25 9.32
N GLU A 133 15.57 6.00 8.20
CA GLU A 133 15.53 6.87 7.04
C GLU A 133 14.17 6.88 6.35
N THR A 134 13.39 5.80 6.45
CA THR A 134 12.09 5.66 5.80
C THR A 134 11.14 6.78 6.19
N PHE A 135 11.06 7.14 7.46
CA PHE A 135 10.14 8.18 7.91
C PHE A 135 10.48 9.55 7.32
N ARG A 136 11.76 9.92 7.32
CA ARG A 136 12.25 11.16 6.71
C ARG A 136 11.99 11.18 5.21
N VAL A 137 12.29 10.08 4.51
CA VAL A 137 12.01 9.95 3.07
C VAL A 137 10.52 10.13 2.77
N LEU A 138 9.63 9.52 3.55
CA LEU A 138 8.19 9.65 3.36
C LEU A 138 7.72 11.09 3.56
N THR A 139 8.22 11.78 4.59
CA THR A 139 7.91 13.20 4.83
C THR A 139 8.45 14.09 3.70
N ASP A 140 9.70 13.88 3.26
CA ASP A 140 10.32 14.62 2.15
C ASP A 140 9.50 14.49 0.84
N LEU A 141 8.85 13.35 0.64
CA LEU A 141 8.01 13.07 -0.53
C LEU A 141 6.54 13.53 -0.38
N GLY A 142 6.17 14.09 0.78
CA GLY A 142 4.83 14.66 1.00
C GLY A 142 3.78 13.67 1.51
N PHE A 143 4.16 12.46 1.94
CA PHE A 143 3.24 11.57 2.64
C PHE A 143 2.86 12.17 4.00
N THR A 144 1.56 12.11 4.32
CA THR A 144 1.00 12.72 5.55
C THR A 144 0.60 11.70 6.61
N GLY A 145 0.67 10.42 6.28
CA GLY A 145 0.35 9.34 7.21
C GLY A 145 0.53 7.98 6.58
N GLY A 146 0.26 6.95 7.35
CA GLY A 146 0.45 5.60 6.89
C GLY A 146 0.48 4.62 8.04
N SER A 147 0.82 3.39 7.71
CA SER A 147 0.95 2.29 8.65
C SER A 147 2.20 1.53 8.23
N VAL A 148 3.34 2.02 8.73
CA VAL A 148 4.65 1.84 8.09
C VAL A 148 5.49 0.75 8.75
N SER A 149 5.40 0.62 10.06
CA SER A 149 6.13 -0.38 10.85
C SER A 149 5.19 -1.06 11.86
N ILE A 150 5.61 -2.22 12.38
CA ILE A 150 4.95 -2.88 13.51
C ILE A 150 5.95 -2.93 14.67
N PRO A 151 5.84 -2.03 15.66
CA PRO A 151 6.71 -2.05 16.83
C PRO A 151 6.70 -3.42 17.51
N GLY A 152 7.88 -3.96 17.77
CA GLY A 152 8.07 -5.27 18.42
C GLY A 152 8.02 -6.47 17.46
N ARG A 153 7.73 -6.28 16.17
CA ARG A 153 7.85 -7.36 15.17
C ARG A 153 9.29 -7.45 14.66
N ILE A 154 9.93 -8.60 14.85
CA ILE A 154 11.29 -8.87 14.35
C ILE A 154 11.21 -9.91 13.23
N TRP A 155 11.50 -9.48 12.01
CA TRP A 155 11.60 -10.31 10.81
C TRP A 155 12.81 -9.89 9.94
N PRO A 156 14.04 -10.29 10.32
CA PRO A 156 15.27 -9.82 9.69
C PRO A 156 15.36 -10.12 8.19
N ALA A 157 14.85 -11.27 7.76
CA ALA A 157 14.82 -11.67 6.35
C ALA A 157 14.01 -10.72 5.44
N ARG A 158 13.15 -9.87 6.02
CA ARG A 158 12.38 -8.83 5.31
C ARG A 158 12.74 -7.42 5.76
N TYR A 159 13.84 -7.24 6.49
CA TYR A 159 14.27 -5.92 7.01
C TYR A 159 13.16 -5.23 7.81
N CYS A 160 12.38 -6.01 8.57
CA CYS A 160 11.42 -5.51 9.53
C CYS A 160 12.04 -5.75 10.91
N VAL A 161 12.61 -4.72 11.52
CA VAL A 161 13.26 -4.78 12.84
C VAL A 161 12.90 -3.56 13.67
#